data_AF-A0A7G6A4P6-F1
#
_entry.id   AF-A0A7G6A4P6-F1
#
_cell.length_a   1.000
_cell.length_b   1.000
_cell.length_c   1.000
_cell.angle_alpha   90.00
_cell.angle_beta   90.00
_cell.angle_gamma   90.00
#
_symmetry.space_group_name_H-M   'P 1'
#
loop_
_entity.id
_entity.type
_entity.pdbx_description
1 polymer ?
#
loop_
_entity_poly.entity_id
_entity_poly.type
_entity_poly.pdbx_seq_one_letter_code
_entity_poly.pdbx_strand_id
1 'polypeptide(L)'
;MSGSSGAASPILQLLWKLPEKRQLRLALARTYKAPLTRDLVPRRYTINNNNSAVNPDVEGNPALRPEVSWGLDLAWERYVGKDGVASVSAYARRVEDVTTQLLYRDGASWVSRPVNGGRARVAGIEFDIKSQAVLAGVPLNCA
;
A
#
# COMPACT_ATOMS: atom_id res chain seq x y z
N MET A 1 -22.22 21.19 -4.94
CA MET A 1 -22.21 19.84 -4.32
C MET A 1 -21.09 19.84 -3.29
N SER A 2 -21.41 19.98 -2.00
CA SER A 2 -20.40 20.03 -0.93
C SER A 2 -20.18 18.61 -0.42
N GLY A 3 -19.06 17.99 -0.80
CA GLY A 3 -18.64 16.68 -0.29
C GLY A 3 -17.59 16.88 0.79
N SER A 4 -18.00 17.03 2.04
CA SER A 4 -17.08 17.03 3.18
C SER A 4 -16.73 15.58 3.56
N SER A 5 -15.83 14.95 2.79
CA SER A 5 -15.24 13.66 3.14
C SER A 5 -14.01 13.87 4.02
N GLY A 6 -14.23 14.05 5.33
CA GLY A 6 -13.14 14.07 6.32
C GLY A 6 -12.66 12.65 6.61
N ALA A 7 -11.47 12.29 6.14
CA ALA A 7 -10.82 11.04 6.51
C ALA A 7 -9.77 11.32 7.60
N ALA A 8 -10.04 10.87 8.83
CA ALA A 8 -9.07 10.94 9.90
C ALA A 8 -7.94 9.92 9.65
N SER A 9 -6.69 10.39 9.60
CA SER A 9 -5.49 9.58 9.38
C SER A 9 -4.59 9.57 10.62
N PRO A 10 -5.00 8.92 11.73
CA PRO A 10 -4.16 8.82 12.91
C PRO A 10 -2.86 8.07 12.60
N ILE A 11 -1.78 8.54 13.19
CA ILE A 11 -0.49 7.87 13.21
C ILE A 11 0.03 7.80 14.64
N LEU A 12 0.53 6.64 15.02
CA LEU A 12 1.19 6.39 16.29
C LEU A 12 2.54 5.76 16.00
N GLN A 13 3.60 6.32 16.55
CA GLN A 13 4.96 5.79 16.45
C GLN A 13 5.57 5.74 17.84
N LEU A 14 6.10 4.57 18.21
CA LEU A 14 6.75 4.31 19.48
C LEU A 14 8.15 3.77 19.23
N LEU A 15 9.13 4.41 19.85
CA LEU A 15 10.52 3.95 19.92
C LEU A 15 10.86 3.61 21.36
N TRP A 16 11.19 2.34 21.61
CA TRP A 16 11.70 1.89 22.89
C TRP A 16 13.18 1.54 22.79
N LYS A 17 14.00 2.26 23.56
CA LYS A 17 15.43 1.96 23.73
C LYS A 17 15.60 0.97 24.88
N LEU A 18 16.13 -0.20 24.56
CA LEU A 18 16.41 -1.28 25.50
C LEU A 18 17.90 -1.23 25.92
N PRO A 19 18.28 -1.88 27.03
CA PRO A 19 19.67 -2.08 27.40
C PRO A 19 20.46 -2.79 26.28
N GLU A 20 21.79 -2.69 26.34
CA GLU A 20 22.71 -3.33 25.38
C GLU A 20 22.60 -2.83 23.93
N LYS A 21 22.32 -1.54 23.73
CA LYS A 21 22.20 -0.91 22.40
C LYS A 21 21.20 -1.65 21.50
N ARG A 22 20.01 -1.93 22.03
CA ARG A 22 18.89 -2.51 21.29
C ARG A 22 17.77 -1.48 21.18
N GLN A 23 17.05 -1.48 20.07
CA GLN A 23 15.91 -0.61 19.85
C GLN A 23 14.74 -1.43 19.32
N LEU A 24 13.54 -1.11 19.80
CA LEU A 24 12.29 -1.62 19.29
C LEU A 24 11.49 -0.44 18.73
N ARG A 25 10.95 -0.58 17.53
CA ARG A 25 10.08 0.41 16.88
C ARG A 25 8.74 -0.23 16.59
N LEU A 26 7.67 0.43 16.99
CA LEU A 26 6.30 0.05 16.67
C LEU A 26 5.62 1.24 16.01
N ALA A 27 5.00 1.04 14.86
CA ALA A 27 4.22 2.06 14.19
C ALA A 27 2.84 1.51 13.81
N LEU A 28 1.81 2.32 14.03
CA LEU A 28 0.45 2.08 13.56
C LEU A 28 0.00 3.31 12.80
N ALA A 29 -0.43 3.14 11.56
CA ALA A 29 -0.88 4.24 10.73
C ALA A 29 -2.18 3.90 10.02
N ARG A 30 -3.06 4.89 9.89
CA ARG A 30 -4.21 4.84 8.99
C ARG A 30 -3.97 5.81 7.83
N THR A 31 -4.05 5.30 6.61
CA THR A 31 -3.94 6.11 5.39
C THR A 31 -5.20 5.95 4.54
N TYR A 32 -5.45 6.91 3.66
CA TYR A 32 -6.55 6.82 2.69
C TYR A 32 -6.07 7.25 1.31
N LYS A 33 -6.73 6.73 0.28
CA LYS A 33 -6.55 7.12 -1.11
C LYS A 33 -7.89 7.61 -1.65
N ALA A 34 -7.94 8.88 -2.03
CA ALA A 34 -9.15 9.48 -2.59
C ALA A 34 -9.45 8.90 -3.98
N PRO A 35 -10.73 8.73 -4.36
CA PRO A 35 -11.12 8.40 -5.72
C PRO A 35 -10.73 9.52 -6.68
N LEU A 36 -10.38 9.19 -7.92
CA LEU A 36 -10.12 10.21 -8.94
C LEU A 36 -11.43 10.91 -9.31
N THR A 37 -11.41 12.21 -9.57
CA THR A 37 -12.61 12.97 -9.96
C THR A 37 -13.30 12.35 -11.17
N ARG A 38 -12.54 11.84 -12.16
CA ARG A 38 -13.08 11.18 -13.36
C ARG A 38 -13.94 9.95 -13.02
N ASP A 39 -13.59 9.24 -11.95
CA ASP A 39 -14.27 8.01 -11.53
C ASP A 39 -15.55 8.34 -10.75
N LEU A 40 -15.72 9.59 -10.29
CA LEU A 40 -16.93 10.06 -9.62
C LEU A 40 -17.97 10.63 -10.59
N VAL A 41 -17.56 11.04 -11.79
CA VAL A 41 -18.49 11.60 -12.78
C VAL A 41 -19.32 10.45 -13.37
N PRO A 42 -20.65 10.44 -13.21
CA PRO A 42 -21.53 9.37 -13.71
C PRO A 42 -21.75 9.44 -15.22
N ARG A 43 -20.76 9.93 -15.97
CA ARG A 43 -20.84 10.06 -17.43
C ARG A 43 -20.42 8.73 -18.05
N ARG A 44 -21.28 8.18 -18.90
CA ARG A 44 -20.93 7.04 -19.75
C ARG A 44 -20.11 7.52 -20.94
N TYR A 45 -18.94 6.91 -21.13
CA TYR A 45 -18.10 7.06 -22.31
C TYR A 45 -18.27 5.81 -23.16
N THR A 46 -18.91 5.98 -24.30
CA THR A 46 -19.08 4.91 -25.31
C THR A 46 -17.79 4.77 -26.10
N ILE A 47 -17.23 3.57 -26.16
CA ILE A 47 -16.04 3.29 -26.96
C ILE A 47 -16.50 2.81 -28.33
N ASN A 48 -16.18 3.57 -29.39
CA ASN A 48 -16.55 3.23 -30.76
C ASN A 48 -15.63 2.14 -31.35
N ASN A 49 -15.63 0.94 -30.75
CA ASN A 49 -14.81 -0.19 -31.24
C ASN A 49 -15.54 -1.54 -31.37
N ASN A 50 -16.88 -1.53 -31.36
CA ASN A 50 -17.75 -2.72 -31.23
C ASN A 50 -17.79 -3.25 -29.78
N ASN A 51 -18.80 -2.80 -29.04
CA ASN A 51 -18.96 -3.06 -27.61
C ASN A 51 -19.01 -4.57 -27.31
N SER A 52 -18.20 -5.00 -26.35
CA SER A 52 -18.09 -6.40 -25.92
C SER A 52 -17.60 -6.49 -24.48
N ALA A 53 -17.59 -7.70 -23.90
CA ALA A 53 -17.08 -7.90 -22.53
C ALA A 53 -15.61 -7.49 -22.35
N VAL A 54 -14.81 -7.52 -23.43
CA VAL A 54 -13.40 -7.07 -23.43
C VAL A 54 -13.24 -5.61 -23.86
N ASN A 55 -14.27 -5.03 -24.48
CA ASN A 55 -14.34 -3.62 -24.86
C ASN A 55 -15.66 -2.99 -24.37
N PRO A 56 -15.87 -2.88 -23.04
CA PRO A 56 -17.08 -2.30 -22.50
C PRO A 56 -17.05 -0.77 -22.59
N ASP A 57 -18.23 -0.16 -22.51
CA ASP A 57 -18.35 1.26 -22.23
C ASP A 57 -17.90 1.52 -20.79
N VAL A 58 -17.32 2.69 -20.51
CA VAL A 58 -16.84 3.04 -19.17
C VAL A 58 -17.75 4.07 -18.54
N GLU A 59 -18.10 3.88 -17.27
CA GLU A 59 -18.94 4.80 -16.53
C GLU A 59 -18.37 5.00 -15.12
N GLY A 60 -18.38 6.24 -14.63
CA GLY A 60 -18.02 6.52 -13.24
C GLY A 60 -19.11 6.12 -12.23
N ASN A 61 -18.78 6.23 -10.95
CA ASN A 61 -19.62 5.91 -9.82
C ASN A 61 -19.53 7.02 -8.76
N PRO A 62 -20.56 7.88 -8.64
CA PRO A 62 -20.61 8.94 -7.63
C PRO A 62 -20.60 8.44 -6.19
N ALA A 63 -20.92 7.15 -5.96
CA ALA A 63 -20.95 6.53 -4.65
C ALA A 63 -19.60 5.93 -4.22
N LEU A 64 -18.52 6.15 -4.98
CA LEU A 64 -17.19 5.69 -4.58
C LEU A 64 -16.75 6.29 -3.26
N ARG A 65 -16.28 5.41 -2.38
CA ARG A 65 -15.64 5.76 -1.13
C ARG A 65 -14.12 5.78 -1.30
N PRO A 66 -13.39 6.59 -0.51
CA PRO A 66 -11.94 6.48 -0.41
C PRO A 66 -11.50 5.08 0.02
N GLU A 67 -10.42 4.57 -0.57
CA GLU A 67 -9.79 3.33 -0.10
C GLU A 67 -9.08 3.64 1.21
N VAL A 68 -9.25 2.81 2.23
CA VAL A 68 -8.65 3.03 3.56
C VAL A 68 -7.70 1.88 3.87
N SER A 69 -6.51 2.21 4.38
CA SER A 69 -5.50 1.23 4.76
C SER A 69 -5.07 1.42 6.21
N TRP A 70 -5.00 0.30 6.94
CA TRP A 70 -4.37 0.21 8.25
C TRP A 70 -3.06 -0.53 8.11
N GLY A 71 -1.97 0.10 8.54
CA GLY A 71 -0.63 -0.48 8.58
C GLY A 71 -0.12 -0.60 10.00
N LEU A 72 0.43 -1.77 10.33
CA LEU A 72 1.20 -2.03 11.53
C LEU A 72 2.61 -2.43 11.11
N ASP A 73 3.61 -1.78 11.68
CA ASP A 73 5.02 -2.06 11.44
C ASP A 73 5.74 -2.27 12.79
N LEU A 74 6.55 -3.32 12.89
CA LEU A 74 7.36 -3.67 14.04
C LEU A 74 8.80 -3.87 13.58
N ALA A 75 9.76 -3.23 14.23
CA ALA A 75 11.18 -3.43 13.92
C ALA A 75 12.00 -3.58 15.21
N TRP A 76 12.92 -4.54 15.19
CA TRP A 76 13.93 -4.73 16.22
C TRP A 76 15.31 -4.49 15.60
N GLU A 77 16.10 -3.64 16.26
CA GLU A 77 17.42 -3.23 15.82
C GLU A 77 18.42 -3.47 16.95
N ARG A 78 19.58 -4.02 16.62
CA ARG A 78 20.69 -4.25 17.54
C ARG A 78 21.98 -3.70 16.95
N TYR A 79 22.65 -2.85 17.70
CA TYR A 79 23.99 -2.38 17.34
C TYR A 79 25.02 -3.44 17.75
N VAL A 80 25.93 -3.77 16.83
CA VAL A 80 26.94 -4.81 17.00
C VAL A 80 28.32 -4.20 16.80
N GLY A 81 29.23 -4.39 17.76
CA GLY A 81 30.58 -3.83 17.70
C GLY A 81 30.63 -2.31 17.85
N LYS A 82 31.58 -1.67 17.17
CA LYS A 82 31.77 -0.21 17.21
C LYS A 82 30.73 0.51 16.33
N ASP A 83 30.49 0.01 15.11
CA ASP A 83 29.66 0.69 14.11
C ASP A 83 28.78 -0.25 13.25
N GLY A 84 28.54 -1.49 13.70
CA GLY A 84 27.65 -2.42 13.02
C GLY A 84 26.21 -2.30 13.51
N VAL A 85 25.24 -2.65 12.65
CA VAL A 85 23.84 -2.78 13.00
C VAL A 85 23.23 -3.99 12.31
N ALA A 86 22.41 -4.73 13.04
CA ALA A 86 21.54 -5.76 12.50
C ALA A 86 20.10 -5.41 12.87
N SER A 87 19.17 -5.58 11.94
CA SER A 87 17.77 -5.33 12.17
C SER A 87 16.90 -6.40 11.52
N VAL A 88 15.73 -6.61 12.14
CA VAL A 88 14.63 -7.40 11.60
C VAL A 88 13.37 -6.57 11.74
N SER A 89 12.55 -6.57 10.71
CA SER A 89 11.24 -5.92 10.75
C SER A 89 10.16 -6.85 10.24
N ALA A 90 8.94 -6.60 10.67
CA ALA A 90 7.75 -7.24 10.16
C ALA A 90 6.67 -6.18 9.98
N TYR A 91 5.88 -6.31 8.94
CA TYR A 91 4.77 -5.40 8.67
C TYR A 91 3.53 -6.16 8.23
N ALA A 92 2.38 -5.57 8.53
CA ALA A 92 1.08 -6.04 8.08
C ALA A 92 0.21 -4.83 7.69
N ARG A 93 -0.41 -4.90 6.52
CA ARG A 93 -1.29 -3.87 5.98
C ARG A 93 -2.61 -4.50 5.55
N ARG A 94 -3.72 -3.92 6.00
CA ARG A 94 -5.07 -4.27 5.55
C ARG A 94 -5.65 -3.06 4.81
N VAL A 95 -6.05 -3.29 3.56
CA VAL A 95 -6.72 -2.30 2.72
C VAL A 95 -8.18 -2.70 2.55
N GLU A 96 -9.06 -1.76 2.83
CA GLU A 96 -10.51 -1.88 2.71
C GLU A 96 -11.02 -0.93 1.61
N ASP A 97 -12.20 -1.25 1.09
CA ASP A 97 -12.84 -0.49 0.01
C ASP A 97 -11.98 -0.37 -1.26
N VAL A 98 -11.18 -1.39 -1.56
CA VAL A 98 -10.34 -1.40 -2.77
C VAL A 98 -11.24 -1.27 -4.01
N THR A 99 -10.87 -0.32 -4.87
CA THR A 99 -11.56 0.00 -6.11
C THR A 99 -11.28 -1.08 -7.14
N THR A 100 -12.33 -1.79 -7.53
CA THR A 100 -12.30 -2.82 -8.56
C THR A 100 -13.23 -2.42 -9.71
N GLN A 101 -12.95 -2.91 -10.91
CA GLN A 101 -13.87 -2.73 -12.04
C GLN A 101 -14.96 -3.81 -11.99
N LEU A 102 -16.21 -3.38 -11.91
CA LEU A 102 -17.38 -4.24 -12.08
C LEU A 102 -17.80 -4.19 -13.55
N LEU A 103 -17.70 -5.32 -14.22
CA LEU A 103 -18.26 -5.52 -15.55
C LEU A 103 -19.69 -6.03 -15.41
N TYR A 104 -20.64 -5.33 -16.03
CA TYR A 104 -22.04 -5.74 -16.07
C TYR A 104 -22.67 -5.42 -17.42
N ARG A 105 -23.84 -5.99 -17.66
CA ARG A 105 -24.59 -5.77 -18.90
C ARG A 105 -25.74 -4.81 -18.64
N ASP A 106 -25.81 -3.76 -19.42
CA ASP A 106 -26.88 -2.75 -19.40
C ASP A 106 -27.58 -2.75 -20.76
N GLY A 107 -28.70 -3.47 -20.83
CA GLY A 107 -29.39 -3.76 -22.09
C GLY A 107 -28.49 -4.52 -23.09
N ALA A 108 -28.21 -3.89 -24.23
CA ALA A 108 -27.36 -4.46 -25.28
C ALA A 108 -25.86 -4.23 -25.04
N SER A 109 -25.48 -3.29 -24.17
CA SER A 109 -24.09 -2.87 -23.97
C SER A 109 -23.47 -3.51 -22.73
N TRP A 110 -22.19 -3.85 -22.85
CA TRP A 110 -21.29 -4.12 -21.73
C TRP A 110 -20.77 -2.81 -21.16
N VAL A 111 -20.75 -2.73 -19.82
CA VAL A 111 -20.35 -1.53 -19.09
C VAL A 111 -19.41 -1.90 -17.95
N SER A 112 -18.31 -1.17 -17.83
CA SER A 112 -17.36 -1.25 -16.73
C SER A 112 -17.54 -0.03 -15.82
N ARG A 113 -17.73 -0.28 -14.53
CA ARG A 113 -17.85 0.77 -13.51
C ARG A 113 -16.91 0.48 -12.32
N PRO A 114 -16.17 1.47 -11.80
CA PRO A 114 -15.42 1.32 -10.57
C PRO A 114 -16.35 1.16 -9.36
N VAL A 115 -16.07 0.18 -8.50
CA VAL A 115 -16.81 -0.09 -7.27
C VAL A 115 -15.86 -0.43 -6.12
N ASN A 116 -16.22 -0.05 -4.90
CA ASN A 116 -15.52 -0.50 -3.69
C ASN A 116 -15.93 -1.94 -3.37
N GLY A 117 -15.26 -2.91 -4.01
CA GLY A 117 -15.59 -4.34 -3.90
C GLY A 117 -14.48 -5.20 -3.31
N GLY A 118 -13.25 -4.68 -3.24
CA GLY A 118 -12.09 -5.48 -2.84
C GLY A 118 -11.66 -5.28 -1.39
N ARG A 119 -11.04 -6.33 -0.83
CA ARG A 119 -10.23 -6.27 0.39
C ARG A 119 -8.87 -6.85 0.08
N ALA A 120 -7.80 -6.15 0.46
CA ALA A 120 -6.44 -6.63 0.29
C ALA A 120 -5.72 -6.73 1.63
N ARG A 121 -4.83 -7.72 1.75
CA ARG A 121 -3.94 -7.88 2.89
C ARG A 121 -2.54 -8.10 2.37
N VAL A 122 -1.57 -7.40 2.94
CA VAL A 122 -0.15 -7.51 2.58
C VAL A 122 0.62 -7.63 3.88
N ALA A 123 1.52 -8.60 3.99
CA ALA A 123 2.39 -8.74 5.15
C ALA A 123 3.75 -9.27 4.70
N GLY A 124 4.79 -8.94 5.46
CA GLY A 124 6.15 -9.33 5.14
C GLY A 124 7.08 -9.23 6.35
N ILE A 125 8.25 -9.84 6.21
CA ILE A 125 9.35 -9.78 7.16
C ILE A 125 10.60 -9.39 6.38
N GLU A 126 11.41 -8.49 6.92
CA GLU A 126 12.64 -8.02 6.30
C GLU A 126 13.80 -8.10 7.30
N PHE A 127 15.01 -8.26 6.79
CA PHE A 127 16.24 -8.32 7.58
C PHE A 127 17.29 -7.44 6.91
N ASP A 128 18.00 -6.66 7.72
CA ASP A 128 19.08 -5.79 7.24
C ASP A 128 20.30 -5.92 8.16
N ILE A 129 21.50 -5.98 7.57
CA ILE A 129 22.75 -6.07 8.30
C ILE A 129 23.75 -5.13 7.66
N LYS A 130 24.27 -4.20 8.44
CA LYS A 130 25.38 -3.32 8.08
C LYS A 130 26.57 -3.61 9.00
N SER A 131 27.72 -3.92 8.41
CA SER A 131 28.97 -4.12 9.14
C SER A 131 30.11 -3.36 8.45
N GLN A 132 31.10 -2.93 9.23
CA GLN A 132 32.34 -2.37 8.69
C GLN A 132 33.39 -3.45 8.41
N ALA A 133 32.97 -4.71 8.27
CA ALA A 133 33.88 -5.74 7.81
C ALA A 133 34.27 -5.41 6.36
N VAL A 134 35.45 -4.81 6.19
CA VAL A 134 36.25 -5.12 5.00
C VAL A 134 36.23 -6.64 4.91
N LEU A 135 35.78 -7.21 3.79
CA LEU A 135 35.93 -8.64 3.51
C LEU A 135 37.43 -8.94 3.49
N ALA A 136 38.00 -9.14 4.68
CA ALA A 136 39.38 -9.55 4.89
C ALA A 136 39.46 -11.01 4.46
N GLY A 137 39.70 -11.24 3.18
CA GLY A 137 39.75 -12.60 2.64
C GLY A 137 39.95 -12.76 1.13
N VAL A 138 39.89 -11.70 0.31
CA VAL A 138 40.35 -11.82 -1.09
C VAL A 138 41.73 -11.16 -1.20
N PRO A 139 42.83 -11.92 -1.18
CA PRO A 139 44.07 -11.39 -1.72
C PRO A 139 43.83 -11.17 -3.23
N LEU A 140 43.62 -9.93 -3.64
CA LEU A 140 43.86 -9.55 -5.03
C LEU A 140 45.37 -9.58 -5.23
N ASN A 141 45.88 -10.78 -5.48
CA ASN A 141 47.22 -10.94 -6.02
C ASN A 141 47.10 -10.60 -7.51
N CYS A 142 47.25 -9.32 -7.84
CA CYS A 142 47.54 -8.90 -9.20
C CYS A 142 49.03 -9.15 -9.44
N ALA A 143 49.33 -10.24 -10.13
CA ALA A 143 50.61 -10.42 -10.82
C ALA A 143 50.62 -9.56 -12.09
#